data_AF-A0A2V8LMF4-F1
#
_entry.id   AF-A0A2V8LMF4-F1
#
_cell.length_a   1.000
_cell.length_b   1.000
_cell.length_c   1.000
_cell.angle_alpha   90.00
_cell.angle_beta   90.00
_cell.angle_gamma   90.00
#
_symmetry.space_group_name_H-M   'P 1'
#
loop_
_entity.id
_entity.type
_entity.pdbx_description
1 polymer ?
#
loop_
_entity_poly.entity_id
_entity_poly.type
_entity_poly.pdbx_seq_one_letter_code
_entity_poly.pdbx_strand_id
1 'polypeptide(L)'
;MSGLPIQSLTKTALGVTVVRQNLTLFREQIFQDSPFDDSSAFQDDVHDQILLSPLEREVVDSPEFQRLFRLGQLGFVDLVYHTANHTRGAHCIGTCGVSKRLIDGLNRNNAKFASLRRERRGDKTEILEISKVERVLISLGALLHDLSHGPFSHDIEKKTHRYVSASKWIKVESHYGPFEKHDNYHTNPALYVFLMDTRVSVLARILRCYSRDFYQLLADEAHRYSHLSPFFALTQKWKTADQEILPSLLFHLLVFEKTEEAARHEILVRTSFESESVVAWGLGPQDLRSELHQAWYQPFRHDIIGNTLSADLVDYLLRDLQRLGKSRNPDWKIRLLT
;
A
#
# COMPACT_ATOMS: atom_id res chain seq x y z
N MET A 1 -58.59 -21.34 -1.24
CA MET A 1 -57.22 -21.30 -1.76
C MET A 1 -57.24 -20.53 -3.06
N SER A 2 -56.97 -19.23 -2.99
CA SER A 2 -56.97 -18.31 -4.13
C SER A 2 -55.70 -17.47 -4.01
N GLY A 3 -54.84 -17.60 -5.02
CA GLY A 3 -53.51 -17.00 -5.05
C GLY A 3 -53.54 -15.48 -5.16
N LEU A 4 -52.53 -14.85 -4.58
CA LEU A 4 -52.17 -13.45 -4.81
C LEU A 4 -50.88 -13.39 -5.65
N PRO A 5 -50.76 -12.43 -6.59
CA PRO A 5 -49.66 -12.37 -7.54
C PRO A 5 -48.42 -11.68 -6.94
N ILE A 6 -47.24 -12.18 -7.29
CA ILE A 6 -45.94 -11.57 -6.97
C ILE A 6 -45.76 -10.36 -7.90
N GLN A 7 -45.89 -9.15 -7.35
CA GLN A 7 -45.45 -7.93 -8.02
C GLN A 7 -43.93 -7.74 -7.82
N SER A 8 -43.24 -7.51 -8.94
CA SER A 8 -41.81 -7.26 -9.03
C SER A 8 -41.42 -5.97 -8.28
N LEU A 9 -40.57 -6.09 -7.25
CA LEU A 9 -39.87 -4.96 -6.65
C LEU A 9 -38.45 -4.91 -7.21
N THR A 10 -38.22 -3.94 -8.09
CA THR A 10 -36.90 -3.52 -8.60
C THR A 10 -36.03 -3.01 -7.45
N LYS A 11 -35.25 -3.90 -6.83
CA LYS A 11 -34.17 -3.59 -5.89
C LYS A 11 -32.90 -3.22 -6.65
N THR A 12 -32.70 -1.95 -7.00
CA THR A 12 -31.35 -1.50 -7.38
C THR A 12 -31.03 -0.03 -7.05
N ALA A 13 -32.01 0.83 -6.78
CA ALA A 13 -31.73 2.26 -6.52
C ALA A 13 -31.71 2.67 -5.03
N LEU A 14 -32.42 1.93 -4.15
CA LEU A 14 -32.56 2.31 -2.73
C LEU A 14 -31.41 1.86 -1.82
N GLY A 15 -30.66 0.82 -2.21
CA GLY A 15 -29.56 0.29 -1.38
C GLY A 15 -28.28 1.15 -1.41
N VAL A 16 -28.01 1.83 -2.52
CA VAL A 16 -26.76 2.61 -2.68
C VAL A 16 -26.85 3.98 -2.00
N THR A 17 -28.05 4.58 -1.96
CA THR A 17 -28.29 5.90 -1.36
C THR A 17 -28.28 5.83 0.17
N VAL A 18 -28.85 4.77 0.76
CA VAL A 18 -28.89 4.58 2.22
C VAL A 18 -27.50 4.29 2.79
N VAL A 19 -26.66 3.55 2.07
CA VAL A 19 -25.26 3.31 2.50
C VAL A 19 -24.44 4.60 2.46
N ARG A 20 -24.63 5.47 1.45
CA ARG A 20 -23.95 6.78 1.39
C ARG A 20 -24.36 7.72 2.52
N GLN A 21 -25.65 7.88 2.78
CA GLN A 21 -26.11 8.77 3.87
C GLN A 21 -25.70 8.26 5.24
N ASN A 22 -25.72 6.94 5.45
CA ASN A 22 -25.27 6.36 6.71
C ASN A 22 -23.76 6.48 6.89
N LEU A 23 -22.92 6.31 5.87
CA LEU A 23 -21.47 6.49 6.00
C LEU A 23 -21.07 7.93 6.34
N THR A 24 -21.75 8.93 5.78
CA THR A 24 -21.48 10.34 6.10
C THR A 24 -21.90 10.68 7.53
N LEU A 25 -23.07 10.21 7.98
CA LEU A 25 -23.57 10.44 9.34
C LEU A 25 -22.81 9.62 10.41
N PHE A 26 -22.32 8.42 10.07
CA PHE A 26 -21.49 7.61 10.97
C PHE A 26 -20.10 8.25 11.19
N ARG A 27 -19.58 8.94 10.16
CA ARG A 27 -18.28 9.63 10.21
C ARG A 27 -18.30 10.87 11.11
N GLU A 28 -19.40 11.64 11.09
CA GLU A 28 -19.55 12.84 11.95
C GLU A 28 -19.70 12.50 13.44
N GLN A 29 -20.15 11.29 13.79
CA GLN A 29 -20.39 10.89 15.19
C GLN A 29 -19.25 10.09 15.85
N ILE A 30 -18.28 9.55 15.08
CA ILE A 30 -17.22 8.67 15.64
C ILE A 30 -15.82 9.29 15.63
N PHE A 31 -15.51 10.23 14.74
CA PHE A 31 -14.16 10.78 14.62
C PHE A 31 -14.12 12.27 14.99
N GLN A 32 -13.87 12.56 16.27
CA GLN A 32 -13.39 13.87 16.70
C GLN A 32 -11.89 14.07 16.40
N ASP A 33 -11.17 12.98 16.08
CA ASP A 33 -9.73 12.94 15.80
C ASP A 33 -9.43 12.77 14.29
N SER A 34 -8.21 13.12 13.87
CA SER A 34 -7.77 13.02 12.47
C SER A 34 -7.95 11.58 11.94
N PRO A 35 -8.42 11.37 10.70
CA PRO A 35 -8.57 10.04 10.11
C PRO A 35 -7.23 9.29 9.88
N PHE A 36 -6.12 9.97 10.15
CA PHE A 36 -4.76 9.52 9.99
C PHE A 36 -4.06 9.23 11.31
N ASP A 37 -4.72 9.50 12.45
CA ASP A 37 -4.15 9.24 13.77
C ASP A 37 -4.45 7.82 14.23
N ASP A 38 -3.39 7.16 14.69
CA ASP A 38 -3.39 5.79 15.16
C ASP A 38 -4.32 5.65 16.39
N SER A 39 -5.41 4.89 16.25
CA SER A 39 -6.47 4.82 17.27
C SER A 39 -7.06 3.43 17.47
N SER A 40 -7.06 2.58 16.44
CA SER A 40 -7.62 1.23 16.48
C SER A 40 -6.54 0.20 16.79
N ALA A 41 -6.66 -0.48 17.91
CA ALA A 41 -5.73 -1.56 18.27
C ALA A 41 -6.02 -2.85 17.51
N PHE A 42 -5.00 -3.37 16.83
CA PHE A 42 -4.99 -4.68 16.20
C PHE A 42 -4.00 -5.59 16.92
N GLN A 43 -4.42 -6.80 17.29
CA GLN A 43 -3.56 -7.78 17.95
C GLN A 43 -2.76 -8.55 16.89
N ASP A 44 -1.46 -8.66 17.08
CA ASP A 44 -0.51 -9.35 16.22
C ASP A 44 0.40 -10.23 17.08
N ASP A 45 0.63 -11.47 16.63
CA ASP A 45 1.39 -12.47 17.40
C ASP A 45 2.91 -12.27 17.38
N VAL A 46 3.40 -11.36 16.54
CA VAL A 46 4.82 -11.03 16.36
C VAL A 46 5.14 -9.67 16.97
N HIS A 47 4.22 -8.72 16.82
CA HIS A 47 4.41 -7.31 17.14
C HIS A 47 3.51 -6.80 18.28
N ASP A 48 2.87 -7.72 19.02
CA ASP A 48 1.91 -7.48 20.09
C ASP A 48 0.69 -6.66 19.63
N GLN A 49 0.74 -5.34 19.83
CA GLN A 49 -0.34 -4.44 19.48
C GLN A 49 0.13 -3.49 18.38
N ILE A 50 -0.55 -3.54 17.24
CA ILE A 50 -0.36 -2.62 16.12
C ILE A 50 -1.53 -1.64 16.12
N LEU A 51 -1.22 -0.35 16.16
CA LEU A 51 -2.26 0.69 16.05
C LEU A 51 -2.46 1.05 14.58
N LEU A 52 -3.72 1.02 14.16
CA LEU A 52 -4.18 1.44 12.85
C LEU A 52 -4.97 2.74 12.98
N SER A 53 -4.76 3.64 12.03
CA SER A 53 -5.61 4.81 11.82
C SER A 53 -6.98 4.40 11.28
N PRO A 54 -8.00 5.29 11.36
CA PRO A 54 -9.31 5.06 10.77
C PRO A 54 -9.25 4.68 9.28
N LEU A 55 -8.42 5.38 8.49
CA LEU A 55 -8.22 5.07 7.08
C LEU A 55 -7.63 3.66 6.89
N GLU A 56 -6.55 3.31 7.59
CA GLU A 56 -5.93 1.98 7.48
C GLU A 56 -6.89 0.87 7.91
N ARG A 57 -7.73 1.13 8.93
CA ARG A 57 -8.76 0.17 9.37
C ARG A 57 -9.78 -0.08 8.27
N GLU A 58 -10.29 0.96 7.63
CA GLU A 58 -11.21 0.81 6.48
C GLU A 58 -10.54 0.11 5.30
N VAL A 59 -9.27 0.41 5.03
CA VAL A 59 -8.48 -0.30 4.01
C VAL A 59 -8.41 -1.79 4.32
N VAL A 60 -8.10 -2.17 5.57
CA VAL A 60 -8.07 -3.57 6.01
C VAL A 60 -9.44 -4.25 5.86
N ASP A 61 -10.53 -3.53 6.11
CA ASP A 61 -11.89 -4.06 5.99
C ASP A 61 -12.42 -4.14 4.55
N SER A 62 -11.66 -3.64 3.56
CA SER A 62 -12.01 -3.78 2.14
C SER A 62 -11.93 -5.23 1.66
N PRO A 63 -12.82 -5.68 0.75
CA PRO A 63 -12.76 -7.03 0.19
C PRO A 63 -11.43 -7.32 -0.53
N GLU A 64 -10.81 -6.29 -1.15
CA GLU A 64 -9.52 -6.43 -1.82
C GLU A 64 -8.42 -6.81 -0.81
N PHE A 65 -8.39 -6.18 0.36
CA PHE A 65 -7.43 -6.50 1.42
C PHE A 65 -7.79 -7.79 2.17
N GLN A 66 -9.07 -7.99 2.52
CA GLN A 66 -9.53 -9.19 3.23
C GLN A 66 -9.21 -10.48 2.49
N ARG A 67 -9.09 -10.42 1.15
CA ARG A 67 -8.59 -11.53 0.33
C ARG A 67 -7.22 -12.03 0.78
N LEU A 68 -6.32 -11.15 1.22
CA LEU A 68 -4.96 -11.48 1.61
C LEU A 68 -4.90 -12.39 2.85
N PHE A 69 -5.93 -12.41 3.71
CA PHE A 69 -6.06 -13.38 4.80
C PHE A 69 -6.37 -14.81 4.35
N ARG A 70 -6.57 -15.02 3.04
CA ARG A 70 -6.76 -16.35 2.42
C ARG A 70 -5.57 -16.77 1.57
N LEU A 71 -4.51 -15.96 1.53
CA LEU A 71 -3.29 -16.22 0.78
C LEU A 71 -2.16 -16.53 1.76
N GLY A 72 -1.63 -17.75 1.71
CA GLY A 72 -0.46 -18.13 2.51
C GLY A 72 0.77 -17.31 2.10
N GLN A 73 1.54 -16.85 3.07
CA GLN A 73 2.77 -16.09 2.83
C GLN A 73 3.79 -16.94 2.05
N LEU A 74 3.97 -18.19 2.50
CA LEU A 74 5.04 -19.09 2.06
C LEU A 74 4.57 -20.22 1.13
N GLY A 75 3.43 -20.04 0.46
CA GLY A 75 2.92 -21.00 -0.52
C GLY A 75 2.75 -22.41 0.08
N PHE A 76 3.54 -23.37 -0.41
CA PHE A 76 3.47 -24.79 0.00
C PHE A 76 4.36 -25.16 1.20
N VAL A 77 5.04 -24.20 1.82
CA VAL A 77 5.93 -24.48 2.97
C VAL A 77 5.17 -25.06 4.16
N ASP A 78 3.89 -24.75 4.30
CA ASP A 78 2.99 -25.29 5.33
C ASP A 78 2.81 -26.82 5.26
N LEU A 79 3.05 -27.45 4.10
CA LEU A 79 3.05 -28.91 3.93
C LEU A 79 4.22 -29.61 4.66
N VAL A 80 5.28 -28.87 4.96
CA VAL A 80 6.46 -29.36 5.70
C VAL A 80 6.47 -28.79 7.11
N TYR A 81 6.27 -27.48 7.23
CA TYR A 81 6.18 -26.77 8.51
C TYR A 81 4.72 -26.38 8.75
N HIS A 82 3.95 -27.26 9.37
CA HIS A 82 2.49 -27.10 9.57
C HIS A 82 2.08 -25.78 10.27
N THR A 83 2.98 -25.14 11.00
CA THR A 83 2.78 -23.83 11.66
C THR A 83 3.07 -22.62 10.76
N ALA A 84 3.65 -22.83 9.57
CA ALA A 84 3.92 -21.82 8.54
C ALA A 84 2.68 -21.45 7.71
N ASN A 85 1.52 -21.37 8.38
CA ASN A 85 0.20 -21.11 7.80
C ASN A 85 -0.24 -19.64 7.93
N HIS A 86 0.71 -18.73 8.21
CA HIS A 86 0.44 -17.31 8.30
C HIS A 86 0.17 -16.72 6.91
N THR A 87 -0.58 -15.63 6.89
CA THR A 87 -1.18 -15.08 5.67
C THR A 87 -0.49 -13.78 5.26
N ARG A 88 -0.58 -13.44 3.97
CA ARG A 88 -0.14 -12.14 3.45
C ARG A 88 -0.85 -10.99 4.15
N GLY A 89 -2.14 -11.16 4.49
CA GLY A 89 -2.89 -10.15 5.22
C GLY A 89 -2.29 -9.83 6.61
N ALA A 90 -1.87 -10.86 7.35
CA ALA A 90 -1.20 -10.67 8.64
C ALA A 90 0.18 -10.01 8.47
N HIS A 91 0.94 -10.46 7.48
CA HIS A 91 2.24 -9.87 7.12
C HIS A 91 2.11 -8.38 6.77
N CYS A 92 1.19 -8.00 5.88
CA CYS A 92 0.93 -6.61 5.52
C CYS A 92 0.60 -5.71 6.71
N ILE A 93 -0.21 -6.18 7.66
CA ILE A 93 -0.53 -5.42 8.88
C ILE A 93 0.72 -5.27 9.76
N GLY A 94 1.51 -6.35 9.90
CA GLY A 94 2.81 -6.32 10.57
C GLY A 94 3.78 -5.32 9.97
N THR A 95 3.97 -5.37 8.65
CA THR A 95 4.81 -4.46 7.86
C THR A 95 4.36 -3.00 8.01
N CYS A 96 3.06 -2.73 8.03
CA CYS A 96 2.50 -1.42 8.37
C CYS A 96 2.95 -0.95 9.77
N GLY A 97 2.76 -1.76 10.81
CA GLY A 97 3.19 -1.44 12.17
C GLY A 97 4.71 -1.23 12.30
N VAL A 98 5.51 -2.06 11.63
CA VAL A 98 6.97 -1.92 11.59
C VAL A 98 7.36 -0.60 10.92
N SER A 99 6.77 -0.24 9.77
CA SER A 99 7.07 0.99 9.06
C SER A 99 6.87 2.24 9.93
N LYS A 100 5.80 2.28 10.72
CA LYS A 100 5.50 3.37 11.66
C LYS A 100 6.58 3.49 12.73
N ARG A 101 6.99 2.37 13.32
CA ARG A 101 8.07 2.33 14.33
C ARG A 101 9.42 2.72 13.75
N LEU A 102 9.71 2.35 12.50
CA LEU A 102 10.92 2.78 11.80
C LEU A 102 10.92 4.29 11.59
N ILE A 103 9.83 4.86 11.08
CA ILE A 103 9.66 6.31 10.91
C ILE A 103 9.83 7.05 12.24
N ASP A 104 9.17 6.58 13.30
CA ASP A 104 9.30 7.14 14.64
C ASP A 104 10.75 7.09 15.15
N GLY A 105 11.44 5.98 14.91
CA GLY A 105 12.85 5.82 15.22
C GLY A 105 13.75 6.78 14.46
N LEU A 106 13.52 6.93 13.15
CA LEU A 106 14.27 7.84 12.28
C LEU A 106 14.06 9.30 12.72
N ASN A 107 12.82 9.74 12.93
CA ASN A 107 12.52 11.10 13.37
C ASN A 107 13.14 11.41 14.75
N ARG A 108 13.02 10.51 15.72
CA ARG A 108 13.68 10.67 17.03
C ARG A 108 15.20 10.77 16.91
N ASN A 109 15.80 9.92 16.10
CA ASN A 109 17.25 9.92 15.90
C ASN A 109 17.70 11.19 15.19
N ASN A 110 17.01 11.64 14.15
CA ASN A 110 17.32 12.88 13.43
C ASN A 110 17.24 14.10 14.36
N ALA A 111 16.21 14.19 15.20
CA ALA A 111 16.09 15.24 16.21
C ALA A 111 17.27 15.22 17.20
N LYS A 112 17.63 14.04 17.73
CA LYS A 112 18.77 13.86 18.63
C LYS A 112 20.11 14.24 17.97
N PHE A 113 20.35 13.81 16.74
CA PHE A 113 21.59 14.15 16.04
C PHE A 113 21.64 15.62 15.62
N ALA A 114 20.51 16.26 15.36
CA ALA A 114 20.45 17.69 15.09
C ALA A 114 20.79 18.52 16.33
N SER A 115 20.28 18.16 17.52
CA SER A 115 20.65 18.86 18.76
C SER A 115 22.16 18.74 19.05
N LEU A 116 22.73 17.53 18.91
CA LEU A 116 24.16 17.30 19.09
C LEU A 116 25.03 18.07 18.07
N ARG A 117 24.59 18.18 16.81
CA ARG A 117 25.29 18.97 15.78
C ARG A 117 25.24 20.47 16.06
N ARG A 118 24.10 21.00 16.53
CA ARG A 118 23.96 22.39 16.97
C ARG A 118 24.91 22.71 18.12
N GLU A 119 24.90 21.87 19.16
CA GLU A 119 25.73 22.08 20.35
C GLU A 119 27.24 21.99 20.05
N ARG A 120 27.67 21.01 19.24
CA ARG A 120 29.10 20.76 19.00
C ARG A 120 29.70 21.61 17.87
N ARG A 121 28.92 21.96 16.86
CA ARG A 121 29.42 22.57 15.61
C ARG A 121 28.74 23.88 15.24
N GLY A 122 27.75 24.34 16.02
CA GLY A 122 26.93 25.50 15.65
C GLY A 122 26.12 25.27 14.37
N ASP A 123 25.93 24.02 13.95
CA ASP A 123 25.26 23.64 12.71
C ASP A 123 23.76 23.94 12.80
N LYS A 124 23.27 24.85 11.94
CA LYS A 124 21.86 25.26 11.87
C LYS A 124 21.08 24.58 10.74
N THR A 125 21.61 23.49 10.19
CA THR A 125 20.91 22.71 9.15
C THR A 125 19.53 22.28 9.65
N GLU A 126 18.55 22.30 8.74
CA GLU A 126 17.19 21.84 8.98
C GLU A 126 17.19 20.38 9.47
N ILE A 127 16.29 20.07 10.41
CA ILE A 127 16.11 18.69 10.86
C ILE A 127 15.39 17.94 9.75
N LEU A 128 16.00 16.89 9.24
CA LEU A 128 15.34 15.98 8.32
C LEU A 128 14.29 15.18 9.11
N GLU A 129 13.03 15.51 8.91
CA GLU A 129 11.90 14.83 9.53
C GLU A 129 10.96 14.32 8.44
N ILE A 130 10.52 13.08 8.61
CA ILE A 130 9.47 12.48 7.79
C ILE A 130 8.13 13.02 8.31
N SER A 131 7.44 13.77 7.47
CA SER A 131 6.17 14.43 7.78
C SER A 131 5.01 13.46 8.05
N LYS A 132 3.88 13.94 8.59
CA LYS A 132 2.69 13.11 8.82
C LYS A 132 2.09 12.60 7.50
N VAL A 133 2.05 13.41 6.45
CA VAL A 133 1.65 13.03 5.09
C VAL A 133 2.50 11.87 4.59
N GLU A 134 3.81 11.96 4.74
CA GLU A 134 4.72 10.90 4.31
C GLU A 134 4.54 9.65 5.16
N ARG A 135 4.37 9.79 6.48
CA ARG A 135 4.04 8.67 7.37
C ARG A 135 2.79 7.93 6.91
N VAL A 136 1.70 8.64 6.63
CA VAL A 136 0.45 8.04 6.13
C VAL A 136 0.67 7.28 4.82
N LEU A 137 1.39 7.89 3.88
CA LEU A 137 1.67 7.27 2.58
C LEU A 137 2.57 6.04 2.68
N ILE A 138 3.64 6.11 3.48
CA ILE A 138 4.57 5.00 3.67
C ILE A 138 3.88 3.86 4.41
N SER A 139 3.09 4.14 5.45
CA SER A 139 2.37 3.10 6.21
C SER A 139 1.25 2.44 5.41
N LEU A 140 0.52 3.18 4.57
CA LEU A 140 -0.43 2.61 3.61
C LEU A 140 0.28 1.83 2.50
N GLY A 141 1.42 2.31 2.01
CA GLY A 141 2.25 1.59 1.05
C GLY A 141 2.72 0.26 1.63
N ALA A 142 3.24 0.28 2.86
CA ALA A 142 3.62 -0.91 3.63
C ALA A 142 2.45 -1.87 3.83
N LEU A 143 1.25 -1.35 4.14
CA LEU A 143 0.04 -2.16 4.25
C LEU A 143 -0.37 -2.79 2.91
N LEU A 144 -0.17 -2.11 1.78
CA LEU A 144 -0.71 -2.51 0.48
C LEU A 144 0.34 -3.05 -0.49
N HIS A 145 1.60 -3.20 -0.09
CA HIS A 145 2.69 -3.63 -0.98
C HIS A 145 2.42 -5.01 -1.61
N ASP A 146 1.74 -5.88 -0.87
CA ASP A 146 1.45 -7.26 -1.24
C ASP A 146 0.06 -7.42 -1.92
N LEU A 147 -0.64 -6.31 -2.21
CA LEU A 147 -2.04 -6.31 -2.63
C LEU A 147 -2.29 -7.00 -3.98
N SER A 148 -1.29 -7.06 -4.87
CA SER A 148 -1.43 -7.67 -6.20
C SER A 148 -1.17 -9.18 -6.21
N HIS A 149 -0.78 -9.77 -5.08
CA HIS A 149 -0.51 -11.20 -4.99
C HIS A 149 -1.76 -12.05 -5.19
N GLY A 150 -1.55 -13.18 -5.90
CA GLY A 150 -2.54 -14.22 -6.15
C GLY A 150 -2.28 -15.49 -5.33
N PRO A 151 -3.14 -16.52 -5.44
CA PRO A 151 -2.92 -17.82 -4.80
C PRO A 151 -1.54 -18.38 -5.14
N PHE A 152 -0.79 -18.80 -4.11
CA PHE A 152 0.57 -19.37 -4.23
C PHE A 152 1.63 -18.48 -4.89
N SER A 153 1.28 -17.28 -5.36
CA SER A 153 2.13 -16.26 -5.99
C SER A 153 3.51 -16.75 -6.48
N HIS A 154 4.60 -16.48 -5.79
CA HIS A 154 5.96 -16.79 -6.27
C HIS A 154 6.21 -18.28 -6.59
N ASP A 155 5.48 -19.22 -5.96
CA ASP A 155 5.59 -20.64 -6.25
C ASP A 155 5.06 -20.99 -7.64
N ILE A 156 4.06 -20.25 -8.12
CA ILE A 156 3.41 -20.46 -9.43
C ILE A 156 3.83 -19.43 -10.47
N GLU A 157 4.20 -18.22 -10.06
CA GLU A 157 4.75 -17.19 -10.93
C GLU A 157 6.00 -17.75 -11.61
N LYS A 158 6.08 -17.56 -12.93
CA LYS A 158 7.17 -18.11 -13.78
C LYS A 158 7.18 -19.64 -13.93
N LYS A 159 6.24 -20.40 -13.33
CA LYS A 159 6.08 -21.81 -13.66
C LYS A 159 5.38 -21.93 -15.00
N THR A 160 5.98 -22.74 -15.86
CA THR A 160 5.39 -23.10 -17.16
C THR A 160 5.33 -24.61 -17.20
N HIS A 161 4.15 -25.14 -17.45
CA HIS A 161 3.98 -26.58 -17.54
C HIS A 161 4.35 -27.01 -18.96
N ARG A 162 4.92 -28.19 -19.13
CA ARG A 162 5.16 -28.76 -20.46
C ARG A 162 4.35 -30.04 -20.57
N TYR A 163 3.39 -30.05 -21.49
CA TYR A 163 2.76 -31.30 -21.89
C TYR A 163 3.67 -31.97 -22.93
N VAL A 164 4.13 -33.18 -22.62
CA VAL A 164 4.86 -34.03 -23.57
C VAL A 164 3.87 -35.04 -24.12
N SER A 165 3.42 -34.82 -25.36
CA SER A 165 2.87 -35.93 -26.15
C SER A 165 4.00 -36.58 -26.94
N ALA A 166 3.82 -37.83 -27.37
CA ALA A 166 4.84 -38.68 -28.01
C ALA A 166 5.64 -38.03 -29.17
N SER A 167 5.21 -36.89 -29.70
CA SER A 167 5.85 -36.17 -30.82
C SER A 167 5.91 -34.65 -30.68
N LYS A 168 5.44 -34.03 -29.59
CA LYS A 168 5.44 -32.55 -29.46
C LYS A 168 5.49 -32.06 -28.01
N TRP A 169 6.35 -31.07 -27.78
CA TRP A 169 6.40 -30.25 -26.57
C TRP A 169 5.41 -29.10 -26.70
N ILE A 170 4.46 -28.99 -25.76
CA ILE A 170 3.52 -27.85 -25.68
C ILE A 170 3.77 -27.12 -24.36
N LYS A 171 4.09 -25.82 -24.42
CA LYS A 171 4.13 -24.95 -23.24
C LYS A 171 2.69 -24.68 -22.82
N VAL A 172 2.34 -25.12 -21.63
CA VAL A 172 1.06 -24.85 -20.97
C VAL A 172 1.30 -23.66 -20.05
N GLU A 173 0.62 -22.57 -20.37
CA GLU A 173 0.58 -21.38 -19.52
C GLU A 173 -0.16 -21.72 -18.23
N SER A 174 0.32 -21.19 -17.10
CA SER A 174 -0.30 -21.42 -15.79
C SER A 174 -1.76 -20.97 -15.82
N HIS A 175 -2.69 -21.86 -15.44
CA HIS A 175 -4.13 -21.57 -15.44
C HIS A 175 -4.53 -20.55 -14.35
N TYR A 176 -3.64 -20.27 -13.40
CA TYR A 176 -3.92 -19.42 -12.24
C TYR A 176 -3.93 -17.90 -12.54
N GLY A 177 -3.83 -17.52 -13.81
CA GLY A 177 -4.10 -16.18 -14.32
C GLY A 177 -3.26 -15.85 -15.56
N PRO A 178 -3.70 -14.90 -16.42
CA PRO A 178 -2.94 -14.48 -17.61
C PRO A 178 -1.70 -13.62 -17.29
N PHE A 179 -1.32 -13.49 -16.02
CA PHE A 179 -0.32 -12.53 -15.57
C PHE A 179 0.98 -13.23 -15.18
N GLU A 180 2.07 -12.84 -15.82
CA GLU A 180 3.38 -13.48 -15.67
C GLU A 180 3.97 -13.30 -14.25
N LYS A 181 3.65 -12.17 -13.61
CA LYS A 181 4.11 -11.78 -12.28
C LYS A 181 3.16 -10.76 -11.63
N HIS A 182 3.03 -10.80 -10.30
CA HIS A 182 2.13 -9.91 -9.54
C HIS A 182 2.48 -8.41 -9.70
N ASP A 183 3.76 -8.07 -9.86
CA ASP A 183 4.28 -6.70 -10.03
C ASP A 183 4.53 -6.31 -11.50
N ASN A 184 4.09 -7.14 -12.46
CA ASN A 184 4.17 -6.78 -13.89
C ASN A 184 2.93 -5.97 -14.29
N TYR A 185 2.95 -4.66 -14.03
CA TYR A 185 1.81 -3.75 -14.26
C TYR A 185 1.38 -3.59 -15.72
N HIS A 186 2.25 -3.97 -16.67
CA HIS A 186 1.89 -4.02 -18.09
C HIS A 186 0.89 -5.15 -18.38
N THR A 187 1.00 -6.27 -17.66
CA THR A 187 0.13 -7.44 -17.87
C THR A 187 -0.93 -7.56 -16.79
N ASN A 188 -0.57 -7.33 -15.52
CA ASN A 188 -1.44 -7.43 -14.36
C ASN A 188 -2.09 -6.08 -14.01
N PRO A 189 -3.40 -5.91 -14.25
CA PRO A 189 -4.10 -4.66 -13.94
C PRO A 189 -4.49 -4.57 -12.47
N ALA A 190 -4.25 -5.61 -11.64
CA ALA A 190 -4.81 -5.70 -10.29
C ALA A 190 -4.50 -4.48 -9.42
N LEU A 191 -3.23 -4.07 -9.34
CA LEU A 191 -2.85 -2.91 -8.53
C LEU A 191 -3.57 -1.63 -8.99
N TYR A 192 -3.62 -1.39 -10.31
CA TYR A 192 -4.31 -0.24 -10.87
C TYR A 192 -5.80 -0.28 -10.57
N VAL A 193 -6.46 -1.42 -10.85
CA VAL A 193 -7.90 -1.59 -10.63
C VAL A 193 -8.24 -1.42 -9.14
N PHE A 194 -7.47 -2.03 -8.25
CA PHE A 194 -7.71 -1.96 -6.81
C PHE A 194 -7.52 -0.55 -6.23
N LEU A 195 -6.54 0.22 -6.69
CA LEU A 195 -6.26 1.54 -6.15
C LEU A 195 -6.98 2.69 -6.88
N MET A 196 -7.27 2.53 -8.18
CA MET A 196 -7.73 3.64 -9.04
C MET A 196 -9.17 3.48 -9.55
N ASP A 197 -9.69 2.27 -9.77
CA ASP A 197 -11.01 2.08 -10.39
C ASP A 197 -12.16 2.02 -9.37
N THR A 198 -12.74 3.19 -9.09
CA THR A 198 -13.88 3.35 -8.16
C THR A 198 -15.18 2.65 -8.58
N ARG A 199 -15.31 2.20 -9.84
CA ARG A 199 -16.51 1.51 -10.33
C ARG A 199 -16.58 0.10 -9.76
N VAL A 200 -15.43 -0.58 -9.69
CA VAL A 200 -15.33 -1.99 -9.28
C VAL A 200 -14.69 -2.15 -7.91
N SER A 201 -13.69 -1.35 -7.55
CA SER A 201 -12.93 -1.51 -6.31
C SER A 201 -13.58 -0.74 -5.14
N VAL A 202 -13.81 -1.45 -4.03
CA VAL A 202 -14.20 -0.82 -2.75
C VAL A 202 -13.02 -0.05 -2.18
N LEU A 203 -11.81 -0.62 -2.20
CA LEU A 203 -10.59 0.05 -1.77
C LEU A 203 -10.35 1.39 -2.49
N ALA A 204 -10.54 1.44 -3.81
CA ALA A 204 -10.40 2.69 -4.58
C ALA A 204 -11.42 3.74 -4.12
N ARG A 205 -12.65 3.34 -3.78
CA ARG A 205 -13.66 4.24 -3.23
C ARG A 205 -13.27 4.76 -1.85
N ILE A 206 -12.71 3.91 -0.98
CA ILE A 206 -12.20 4.31 0.34
C ILE A 206 -11.10 5.36 0.15
N LEU A 207 -10.06 5.07 -0.63
CA LEU A 207 -8.97 6.00 -0.91
C LEU A 207 -9.47 7.33 -1.50
N ARG A 208 -10.45 7.27 -2.41
CA ARG A 208 -11.10 8.46 -2.97
C ARG A 208 -11.82 9.29 -1.90
N CYS A 209 -12.51 8.65 -0.95
CA CYS A 209 -13.22 9.30 0.14
C CYS A 209 -12.30 10.01 1.15
N TYR A 210 -11.07 9.51 1.33
CA TYR A 210 -10.07 10.11 2.23
C TYR A 210 -9.12 11.07 1.52
N SER A 211 -9.12 11.12 0.18
CA SER A 211 -8.19 11.95 -0.59
C SER A 211 -8.30 13.44 -0.25
N ARG A 212 -9.50 13.96 0.04
CA ARG A 212 -9.69 15.38 0.37
C ARG A 212 -9.05 15.75 1.71
N ASP A 213 -9.25 14.92 2.73
CA ASP A 213 -8.64 15.11 4.06
C ASP A 213 -7.12 14.98 3.97
N PHE A 214 -6.64 14.06 3.14
CA PHE A 214 -5.23 13.88 2.89
C PHE A 214 -4.62 15.09 2.17
N TYR A 215 -5.33 15.66 1.20
CA TYR A 215 -4.91 16.87 0.51
C TYR A 215 -4.86 18.08 1.45
N GLN A 216 -5.80 18.18 2.39
CA GLN A 216 -5.76 19.22 3.44
C GLN A 216 -4.55 19.03 4.35
N LEU A 217 -4.26 17.79 4.79
CA LEU A 217 -3.07 17.49 5.57
C LEU A 217 -1.78 17.86 4.82
N LEU A 218 -1.72 17.58 3.51
CA LEU A 218 -0.60 18.00 2.65
C LEU A 218 -0.47 19.52 2.59
N ALA A 219 -1.57 20.26 2.43
CA ALA A 219 -1.54 21.73 2.45
C ALA A 219 -1.02 22.27 3.80
N ASP A 220 -1.46 21.66 4.90
CA ASP A 220 -1.09 22.05 6.27
C ASP A 220 0.37 21.74 6.61
N GLU A 221 1.01 20.81 5.91
CA GLU A 221 2.41 20.43 6.11
C GLU A 221 3.36 21.00 5.05
N ALA A 222 2.87 21.34 3.85
CA ALA A 222 3.69 21.81 2.73
C ALA A 222 4.53 23.06 3.05
N HIS A 223 4.05 23.93 3.94
CA HIS A 223 4.78 25.12 4.37
C HIS A 223 5.81 24.85 5.47
N ARG A 224 5.72 23.70 6.15
CA ARG A 224 6.62 23.31 7.24
C ARG A 224 7.81 22.51 6.73
N TYR A 225 7.63 21.78 5.63
CA TYR A 225 8.63 20.90 5.06
C TYR A 225 9.07 21.39 3.68
N SER A 226 10.33 21.82 3.58
CA SER A 226 10.89 22.44 2.37
C SER A 226 10.80 21.53 1.13
N HIS A 227 10.90 20.21 1.31
CA HIS A 227 10.79 19.23 0.23
C HIS A 227 9.35 18.99 -0.27
N LEU A 228 8.32 19.35 0.50
CA LEU A 228 6.92 19.19 0.09
C LEU A 228 6.36 20.43 -0.62
N SER A 229 6.90 21.62 -0.34
CA SER A 229 6.39 22.88 -0.90
C SER A 229 6.35 22.91 -2.44
N PRO A 230 7.39 22.48 -3.18
CA PRO A 230 7.36 22.50 -4.65
C PRO A 230 6.29 21.57 -5.20
N PHE A 231 6.14 20.38 -4.61
CA PHE A 231 5.13 19.42 -5.00
C PHE A 231 3.72 19.98 -4.78
N PHE A 232 3.45 20.52 -3.58
CA PHE A 232 2.15 21.11 -3.29
C PHE A 232 1.78 22.25 -4.25
N ALA A 233 2.72 23.15 -4.58
CA ALA A 233 2.49 24.22 -5.54
C ALA A 233 2.09 23.69 -6.94
N LEU A 234 2.68 22.58 -7.39
CA LEU A 234 2.31 21.94 -8.66
C LEU A 234 0.91 21.33 -8.59
N THR A 235 0.52 20.74 -7.45
CA THR A 235 -0.82 20.15 -7.29
C THR A 235 -1.95 21.18 -7.40
N GLN A 236 -1.68 22.46 -7.13
CA GLN A 236 -2.68 23.52 -7.32
C GLN A 236 -3.08 23.72 -8.79
N LYS A 237 -2.23 23.31 -9.74
CA LYS A 237 -2.55 23.29 -11.18
C LYS A 237 -3.35 22.06 -11.58
N TRP A 238 -3.40 21.03 -10.72
CA TRP A 238 -4.17 19.80 -10.95
C TRP A 238 -5.59 19.97 -10.42
N LYS A 239 -6.54 20.23 -11.33
CA LYS A 239 -7.94 20.55 -11.03
C LYS A 239 -8.66 19.57 -10.09
N THR A 240 -8.30 18.29 -10.14
CA THR A 240 -8.91 17.21 -9.34
C THR A 240 -7.98 16.66 -8.25
N ALA A 241 -6.88 17.36 -7.92
CA ALA A 241 -5.88 16.86 -6.97
C ALA A 241 -6.49 16.41 -5.63
N ASP A 242 -7.38 17.21 -5.05
CA ASP A 242 -8.05 16.90 -3.79
C ASP A 242 -8.82 15.56 -3.82
N GLN A 243 -9.35 15.19 -4.98
CA GLN A 243 -10.06 13.93 -5.19
C GLN A 243 -9.13 12.77 -5.49
N GLU A 244 -7.96 13.00 -6.11
CA GLU A 244 -7.16 11.92 -6.70
C GLU A 244 -5.77 11.73 -6.16
N ILE A 245 -5.29 12.65 -5.33
CA ILE A 245 -3.90 12.65 -4.90
C ILE A 245 -3.54 11.43 -4.05
N LEU A 246 -4.39 11.01 -3.11
CA LEU A 246 -4.08 9.89 -2.23
C LEU A 246 -3.89 8.57 -3.02
N PRO A 247 -4.87 8.09 -3.81
CA PRO A 247 -4.68 6.87 -4.59
C PRO A 247 -3.56 7.02 -5.63
N SER A 248 -3.36 8.21 -6.20
CA SER A 248 -2.30 8.43 -7.21
C SER A 248 -0.89 8.38 -6.62
N LEU A 249 -0.69 8.98 -5.43
CA LEU A 249 0.60 8.94 -4.75
C LEU A 249 0.90 7.53 -4.21
N LEU A 250 -0.12 6.81 -3.75
CA LEU A 250 0.03 5.43 -3.31
C LEU A 250 0.38 4.51 -4.48
N PHE A 251 -0.30 4.64 -5.62
CA PHE A 251 0.04 3.88 -6.83
C PHE A 251 1.45 4.27 -7.34
N HIS A 252 1.82 5.55 -7.30
CA HIS A 252 3.17 6.01 -7.62
C HIS A 252 4.23 5.35 -6.72
N LEU A 253 4.00 5.35 -5.40
CA LEU A 253 4.90 4.76 -4.40
C LEU A 253 5.06 3.23 -4.58
N LEU A 254 4.04 2.53 -5.04
CA LEU A 254 4.12 1.07 -5.20
C LEU A 254 4.69 0.64 -6.56
N VAL A 255 4.71 1.54 -7.56
CA VAL A 255 5.21 1.19 -8.89
C VAL A 255 6.62 1.71 -9.17
N PHE A 256 6.98 2.90 -8.67
CA PHE A 256 8.30 3.48 -8.91
C PHE A 256 9.32 3.09 -7.83
N GLU A 257 9.37 1.80 -7.49
CA GLU A 257 10.21 1.29 -6.40
C GLU A 257 11.71 1.38 -6.71
N LYS A 258 12.11 1.05 -7.94
CA LYS A 258 13.52 1.05 -8.34
C LYS A 258 13.93 2.37 -8.97
N THR A 259 15.18 2.76 -8.75
CA THR A 259 15.76 3.98 -9.33
C THR A 259 15.68 3.99 -10.86
N GLU A 260 15.83 2.84 -11.52
CA GLU A 260 15.73 2.70 -12.98
C GLU A 260 14.29 2.87 -13.48
N GLU A 261 13.31 2.44 -12.70
CA GLU A 261 11.89 2.63 -12.99
C GLU A 261 11.52 4.10 -12.79
N ALA A 262 11.99 4.72 -11.70
CA ALA A 262 11.79 6.14 -11.41
C ALA A 262 12.47 7.08 -12.40
N ALA A 263 13.53 6.64 -13.10
CA ALA A 263 14.11 7.40 -14.20
C ALA A 263 13.10 7.64 -15.35
N ARG A 264 12.02 6.84 -15.40
CA ARG A 264 10.88 7.05 -16.29
C ARG A 264 9.80 7.76 -15.48
N HIS A 265 9.34 8.93 -15.94
CA HIS A 265 8.26 9.65 -15.25
C HIS A 265 6.86 9.04 -15.52
N GLU A 266 6.79 8.04 -16.39
CA GLU A 266 5.59 7.33 -16.81
C GLU A 266 5.88 5.84 -17.02
N ILE A 267 4.82 5.05 -16.93
CA ILE A 267 4.81 3.60 -17.10
C ILE A 267 3.63 3.18 -17.97
N LEU A 268 3.76 2.05 -18.66
CA LEU A 268 2.64 1.43 -19.36
C LEU A 268 1.90 0.50 -18.41
N VAL A 269 0.62 0.77 -18.18
CA VAL A 269 -0.22 -0.01 -17.26
C VAL A 269 -1.46 -0.52 -17.97
N ARG A 270 -1.85 -1.75 -17.64
CA ARG A 270 -3.16 -2.28 -18.00
C ARG A 270 -4.18 -1.81 -16.96
N THR A 271 -5.33 -1.32 -17.41
CA THR A 271 -6.32 -0.66 -16.53
C THR A 271 -7.59 -1.47 -16.30
N SER A 272 -7.72 -2.64 -16.92
CA SER A 272 -8.91 -3.49 -16.88
C SER A 272 -8.53 -4.96 -17.00
N PHE A 273 -9.28 -5.83 -16.32
CA PHE A 273 -9.13 -7.27 -16.44
C PHE A 273 -9.70 -7.79 -17.78
N GLU A 274 -10.65 -7.07 -18.37
CA GLU A 274 -11.39 -7.43 -19.58
C GLU A 274 -10.66 -7.04 -20.86
N SER A 275 -9.89 -5.94 -20.84
CA SER A 275 -9.16 -5.41 -21.99
C SER A 275 -7.65 -5.58 -21.84
N GLU A 276 -6.96 -5.96 -22.92
CA GLU A 276 -5.48 -5.99 -22.99
C GLU A 276 -4.87 -4.62 -23.31
N SER A 277 -5.68 -3.58 -23.49
CA SER A 277 -5.20 -2.22 -23.75
C SER A 277 -4.33 -1.70 -22.60
N VAL A 278 -3.15 -1.20 -22.94
CA VAL A 278 -2.25 -0.50 -22.02
C VAL A 278 -2.32 1.00 -22.24
N VAL A 279 -2.15 1.77 -21.17
CA VAL A 279 -2.12 3.23 -21.20
C VAL A 279 -0.85 3.74 -20.55
N ALA A 280 -0.34 4.87 -21.04
CA ALA A 280 0.76 5.59 -20.37
C ALA A 280 0.20 6.33 -19.14
N TRP A 281 0.59 5.84 -17.97
CA TRP A 281 0.21 6.41 -16.67
C TRP A 281 1.41 7.11 -16.03
N GLY A 282 1.13 8.26 -15.41
CA GLY A 282 2.07 9.01 -14.58
C GLY A 282 1.30 9.82 -13.55
N LEU A 283 2.01 10.43 -12.60
CA LEU A 283 1.41 11.16 -11.50
C LEU A 283 0.72 12.45 -11.99
N GLY A 284 -0.62 12.46 -11.96
CA GLY A 284 -1.43 13.63 -12.30
C GLY A 284 -1.67 13.87 -13.81
N PRO A 285 -2.12 15.08 -14.18
CA PRO A 285 -2.41 15.47 -15.56
C PRO A 285 -1.19 15.33 -16.47
N GLN A 286 -1.40 14.96 -17.74
CA GLN A 286 -0.33 14.61 -18.68
C GLN A 286 0.75 15.71 -18.83
N ASP A 287 0.33 16.97 -18.83
CA ASP A 287 1.19 18.15 -18.92
C ASP A 287 2.05 18.40 -17.67
N LEU A 288 1.68 17.82 -16.52
CA LEU A 288 2.36 18.02 -15.23
C LEU A 288 3.13 16.80 -14.75
N ARG A 289 3.01 15.63 -15.39
CA ARG A 289 3.55 14.35 -14.90
C ARG A 289 5.03 14.40 -14.55
N SER A 290 5.85 15.00 -15.42
CA SER A 290 7.29 15.10 -15.20
C SER A 290 7.62 15.94 -13.97
N GLU A 291 7.02 17.13 -13.86
CA GLU A 291 7.25 18.05 -12.74
C GLU A 291 6.73 17.46 -11.43
N LEU A 292 5.52 16.88 -11.43
CA LEU A 292 4.94 16.22 -10.27
C LEU A 292 5.77 15.02 -9.81
N HIS A 293 6.23 14.18 -10.74
CA HIS A 293 7.11 13.06 -10.44
C HIS A 293 8.41 13.55 -9.78
N GLN A 294 9.09 14.52 -10.37
CA GLN A 294 10.38 15.01 -9.86
C GLN A 294 10.25 15.70 -8.50
N ALA A 295 9.16 16.45 -8.29
CA ALA A 295 8.91 17.11 -7.02
C ALA A 295 8.49 16.11 -5.92
N TRP A 296 7.82 15.02 -6.29
CA TRP A 296 7.38 14.01 -5.33
C TRP A 296 8.45 12.96 -5.04
N TYR A 297 9.05 12.33 -6.05
CA TYR A 297 9.85 11.12 -5.89
C TYR A 297 11.02 11.31 -4.92
N GLN A 298 11.05 10.49 -3.88
CA GLN A 298 12.13 10.43 -2.88
C GLN A 298 12.41 8.95 -2.57
N PRO A 299 13.62 8.43 -2.84
CA PRO A 299 13.94 7.01 -2.67
C PRO A 299 13.66 6.45 -1.27
N PHE A 300 13.86 7.26 -0.23
CA PHE A 300 13.72 6.82 1.15
C PHE A 300 12.33 6.29 1.49
N ARG A 301 11.27 6.75 0.80
CA ARG A 301 9.89 6.29 1.05
C ARG A 301 9.72 4.82 0.67
N HIS A 302 10.39 4.38 -0.39
CA HIS A 302 10.46 2.98 -0.80
C HIS A 302 11.43 2.20 0.07
N ASP A 303 12.56 2.81 0.46
CA ASP A 303 13.53 2.17 1.36
C ASP A 303 12.92 1.71 2.68
N ILE A 304 11.98 2.48 3.23
CA ILE A 304 11.29 2.11 4.47
C ILE A 304 10.34 0.91 4.28
N ILE A 305 9.79 0.72 3.08
CA ILE A 305 8.86 -0.37 2.80
C ILE A 305 9.62 -1.65 2.48
N GLY A 306 10.37 -1.65 1.37
CA GLY A 306 10.88 -2.88 0.74
C GLY A 306 12.40 -2.94 0.52
N ASN A 307 13.12 -1.81 0.55
CA ASN A 307 14.56 -1.77 0.21
C ASN A 307 15.50 -1.67 1.42
N THR A 308 16.19 -0.53 1.61
CA THR A 308 17.32 -0.45 2.55
C THR A 308 16.91 -0.54 4.02
N LEU A 309 15.80 0.07 4.39
CA LEU A 309 15.21 0.08 5.73
C LEU A 309 13.89 -0.69 5.71
N SER A 310 13.92 -1.91 5.16
CA SER A 310 12.73 -2.66 4.77
C SER A 310 11.89 -3.12 5.96
N ALA A 311 10.73 -2.50 6.14
CA ALA A 311 9.70 -2.95 7.06
C ALA A 311 9.16 -4.35 6.68
N ASP A 312 9.05 -4.62 5.38
CA ASP A 312 8.71 -5.93 4.83
C ASP A 312 9.68 -6.99 5.33
N LEU A 313 10.98 -6.78 5.11
CA LEU A 313 12.02 -7.72 5.53
C LEU A 313 12.04 -7.93 7.05
N VAL A 314 11.83 -6.86 7.84
CA VAL A 314 11.80 -6.97 9.30
C VAL A 314 10.61 -7.79 9.79
N ASP A 315 9.41 -7.57 9.23
CA ASP A 315 8.25 -8.41 9.55
C ASP A 315 8.50 -9.86 9.13
N TYR A 316 8.91 -10.07 7.88
CA TYR A 316 9.24 -11.38 7.32
C TYR A 316 10.22 -12.15 8.21
N LEU A 317 11.35 -11.55 8.58
CA LEU A 317 12.37 -12.21 9.40
C LEU A 317 11.86 -12.63 10.78
N LEU A 318 10.97 -11.85 11.38
CA LEU A 318 10.40 -12.17 12.68
C LEU A 318 9.29 -13.22 12.57
N ARG A 319 8.33 -12.99 11.68
CA ARG A 319 7.13 -13.80 11.52
C ARG A 319 7.45 -15.18 11.00
N ASP A 320 8.28 -15.29 9.98
CA ASP A 320 8.65 -16.59 9.40
C ASP A 320 9.40 -17.45 10.41
N LEU A 321 10.37 -16.88 11.14
CA LEU A 321 11.16 -17.65 12.10
C LEU A 321 10.28 -18.19 13.23
N GLN A 322 9.38 -17.37 13.76
CA GLN A 322 8.39 -17.79 14.74
C GLN A 322 7.52 -18.93 14.21
N ARG A 323 7.05 -18.82 12.95
CA ARG A 323 6.13 -19.78 12.33
C ARG A 323 6.82 -21.04 11.82
N LEU A 324 8.14 -21.02 11.61
CA LEU A 324 8.96 -22.18 11.28
C LEU A 324 9.51 -22.90 12.53
N GLY A 325 9.19 -22.43 13.74
CA GLY A 325 9.70 -23.01 14.99
C GLY A 325 11.21 -22.80 15.19
N LYS A 326 11.78 -21.76 14.56
CA LYS A 326 13.20 -21.43 14.65
C LYS A 326 13.41 -20.37 15.74
N SER A 327 14.20 -20.69 16.76
CA SER A 327 14.46 -19.83 17.92
C SER A 327 15.57 -18.78 17.72
N ARG A 328 16.01 -18.55 16.47
CA ARG A 328 17.05 -17.55 16.21
C ARG A 328 16.40 -16.17 16.12
N ASN A 329 16.48 -15.39 17.19
CA ASN A 329 16.17 -13.98 17.09
C ASN A 329 17.24 -13.29 16.21
N PRO A 330 16.85 -12.39 15.29
CA PRO A 330 17.81 -11.51 14.64
C PRO A 330 18.61 -10.75 15.71
N ASP A 331 19.92 -10.62 15.55
CA ASP A 331 20.73 -9.84 16.48
C ASP A 331 20.45 -8.34 16.25
N TRP A 332 19.47 -7.82 16.99
CA TRP A 332 19.08 -6.41 16.95
C TRP A 332 20.12 -5.48 17.58
N LYS A 333 21.23 -6.01 18.12
CA LYS A 333 22.37 -5.18 18.53
C LYS A 333 23.07 -4.70 17.27
N ILE A 334 22.49 -3.66 16.66
CA ILE A 334 23.20 -2.77 15.76
C ILE A 334 24.33 -2.17 16.59
N ARG A 335 25.51 -2.80 16.55
CA ARG A 335 26.74 -2.19 17.05
C ARG A 335 27.05 -1.04 16.11
N LEU A 336 26.53 0.14 16.44
CA LEU A 336 27.07 1.37 15.90
C LEU A 336 28.56 1.37 16.29
N LEU A 337 29.44 1.37 15.28
CA LEU A 337 30.86 1.55 15.49
C LEU A 337 31.01 2.85 16.30
N THR A 338 31.51 2.70 17.53
CA THR A 338 31.77 3.78 18.49
C THR A 338 32.84 4.74 17.98
#